data_AF-A0A3D0M0Z1-F1
#
_entry.id   AF-A0A3D0M0Z1-F1
#
_cell.length_a   1.000
_cell.length_b   1.000
_cell.length_c   1.000
_cell.angle_alpha   90.00
_cell.angle_beta   90.00
_cell.angle_gamma   90.00
#
_symmetry.space_group_name_H-M   'P 1'
#
loop_
_entity.id
_entity.type
_entity.pdbx_description
1 polymer ?
#
loop_
_entity_poly.entity_id
_entity_poly.type
_entity_poly.pdbx_seq_one_letter_code
_entity_poly.pdbx_strand_id
1 'polypeptide(L)'
;MTYLIREILRNIPEHANESTAWICGQYWADHTAEIAIVDEGVGVKSSLQRNAVHRQYVIDDETALLCAIKAGISQSFIPDRGNRSSDVWSNSGYGLYMVSEICKELKGSFCIASGKNYIYVGQDGVVSSGEAYMQGTAVKMTFSTDYLKSSREIIQSIASRGEAEARTIRNAFKKASRPSKGLILEL
;
A
#
# COMPACT_ATOMS: atom_id res chain seq x y z
N MET A 1 -2.09 -11.49 9.26
CA MET A 1 -1.19 -11.64 8.09
C MET A 1 -1.89 -11.83 6.76
N THR A 2 -2.91 -12.68 6.68
CA THR A 2 -3.69 -12.91 5.46
C THR A 2 -4.20 -11.63 4.80
N TYR A 3 -4.55 -10.61 5.59
CA TYR A 3 -4.92 -9.29 5.09
C TYR A 3 -3.81 -8.62 4.24
N LEU A 4 -2.57 -8.54 4.74
CA LEU A 4 -1.46 -7.87 4.03
C LEU A 4 -1.16 -8.53 2.69
N ILE A 5 -1.02 -9.86 2.71
CA ILE A 5 -0.70 -10.64 1.51
C ILE A 5 -1.83 -10.47 0.49
N ARG A 6 -3.10 -10.58 0.91
CA ARG A 6 -4.25 -10.39 0.02
C ARG A 6 -4.30 -8.98 -0.56
N GLU A 7 -4.00 -7.95 0.24
CA GLU A 7 -4.04 -6.57 -0.24
C GLU A 7 -2.97 -6.33 -1.33
N ILE A 8 -1.75 -6.82 -1.14
CA ILE A 8 -0.70 -6.71 -2.16
C ILE A 8 -1.02 -7.54 -3.40
N LEU A 9 -1.47 -8.79 -3.24
CA LEU A 9 -1.87 -9.62 -4.37
C LEU A 9 -3.06 -9.04 -5.15
N ARG A 10 -4.00 -8.36 -4.47
CA ARG A 10 -5.14 -7.70 -5.13
C ARG A 10 -4.70 -6.51 -5.99
N ASN A 11 -3.68 -5.76 -5.56
CA ASN A 11 -3.15 -4.64 -6.33
C ASN A 11 -2.65 -5.06 -7.72
N ILE A 12 -2.19 -6.30 -7.89
CA ILE A 12 -1.58 -6.77 -9.15
C ILE A 12 -2.61 -6.75 -10.31
N PRO A 13 -3.70 -7.54 -10.30
CA PRO A 13 -4.69 -7.48 -11.37
C PRO A 13 -5.40 -6.12 -11.46
N GLU A 14 -5.50 -5.36 -10.36
CA GLU A 14 -6.13 -4.02 -10.35
C GLU A 14 -5.26 -2.95 -11.02
N HIS A 15 -3.93 -3.05 -10.93
CA HIS A 15 -3.03 -1.96 -11.26
C HIS A 15 -1.89 -2.33 -12.20
N ALA A 16 -1.41 -3.56 -12.18
CA ALA A 16 -0.25 -4.00 -12.96
C ALA A 16 -0.56 -4.20 -14.46
N ASN A 17 -1.84 -4.38 -14.84
CA ASN A 17 -2.24 -4.90 -16.15
C ASN A 17 -1.58 -6.26 -16.45
N GLU A 18 -1.43 -7.04 -15.39
CA GLU A 18 -0.81 -8.36 -15.35
C GLU A 18 -1.57 -9.17 -14.29
N SER A 19 -1.55 -10.50 -14.37
CA SER A 19 -2.20 -11.40 -13.40
C SER A 19 -1.23 -12.37 -12.75
N THR A 20 0.04 -12.31 -13.15
CA THR A 20 1.14 -13.12 -12.60
C THR A 20 1.79 -12.41 -11.42
N ALA A 21 2.04 -13.16 -10.35
CA ALA A 21 2.73 -12.69 -9.16
C ALA A 21 3.77 -13.72 -8.73
N TRP A 22 4.94 -13.24 -8.33
CA TRP A 22 5.96 -14.03 -7.66
C TRP A 22 5.90 -13.73 -6.17
N ILE A 23 5.96 -14.77 -5.34
CA ILE A 23 5.97 -14.63 -3.89
C ILE A 23 7.08 -15.49 -3.29
N CYS A 24 7.83 -14.92 -2.36
CA CYS A 24 8.73 -15.68 -1.51
C CYS A 24 8.60 -15.20 -0.06
N GLY A 25 8.99 -16.07 0.86
CA GLY A 25 8.97 -15.76 2.28
C GLY A 25 10.12 -16.44 3.00
N GLN A 26 10.60 -15.79 4.05
CA GLN A 26 11.65 -16.29 4.93
C GLN A 26 11.26 -16.03 6.38
N TYR A 27 11.76 -16.88 7.27
CA TYR A 27 11.56 -16.77 8.70
C TYR A 27 12.88 -17.07 9.42
N TRP A 28 13.25 -16.23 10.37
CA TRP A 28 14.52 -16.34 11.10
C TRP A 28 14.28 -16.73 12.57
N ALA A 29 15.36 -17.18 13.22
CA ALA A 29 15.33 -17.63 14.62
C ALA A 29 15.03 -16.49 15.62
N ASP A 30 15.17 -15.23 15.21
CA ASP A 30 14.82 -14.03 15.97
C ASP A 30 13.32 -13.66 15.86
N HIS A 31 12.50 -14.58 15.33
CA HIS A 31 11.07 -14.40 15.12
C HIS A 31 10.71 -13.34 14.08
N THR A 32 11.67 -12.92 13.24
CA THR A 32 11.39 -12.08 12.07
C THR A 32 10.79 -12.91 10.94
N ALA A 33 9.70 -12.43 10.35
CA ALA A 33 9.16 -12.93 9.09
C ALA A 33 9.36 -11.88 7.99
N GLU A 34 9.76 -12.31 6.80
CA GLU A 34 9.83 -11.48 5.60
C GLU A 34 9.00 -12.11 4.49
N ILE A 35 8.28 -11.27 3.75
CA ILE A 35 7.53 -11.64 2.56
C ILE A 35 7.88 -10.65 1.47
N ALA A 36 8.26 -11.14 0.30
CA ALA A 36 8.40 -10.33 -0.90
C ALA A 36 7.39 -10.79 -1.96
N ILE A 37 6.71 -9.83 -2.57
CA ILE A 37 5.74 -10.05 -3.65
C ILE A 37 6.14 -9.16 -4.83
N VAL A 38 6.18 -9.73 -6.02
CA VAL A 38 6.67 -9.08 -7.23
C VAL A 38 5.71 -9.31 -8.38
N ASP A 39 5.41 -8.27 -9.14
CA ASP A 39 4.76 -8.34 -10.45
C ASP A 39 5.67 -7.74 -11.53
N GLU A 40 5.44 -8.11 -12.78
CA GLU A 40 6.19 -7.63 -13.96
C GLU A 40 5.36 -6.65 -14.81
N GLY A 41 4.36 -6.00 -14.20
CA GLY A 41 3.40 -5.16 -14.90
C GLY A 41 3.92 -3.76 -15.25
N VAL A 42 2.99 -2.82 -15.44
CA VAL A 42 3.31 -1.47 -15.92
C VAL A 42 4.05 -0.58 -14.91
N GLY A 43 4.13 -0.99 -13.65
CA GLY A 43 4.73 -0.23 -12.55
C GLY A 43 3.86 0.89 -11.99
N VAL A 44 4.30 1.43 -10.84
CA VAL A 44 3.51 2.34 -9.99
C VAL A 44 3.24 3.68 -10.66
N LYS A 45 4.24 4.29 -11.33
CA LYS A 45 4.06 5.58 -12.01
C LYS A 45 3.02 5.47 -13.13
N SER A 46 3.23 4.52 -14.04
CA SER A 46 2.33 4.27 -15.17
C SER A 46 0.91 3.96 -14.72
N SER A 47 0.79 3.18 -13.65
CA SER A 47 -0.47 2.92 -12.95
C SER A 47 -1.12 4.24 -12.49
N LEU A 48 -0.47 5.02 -11.62
CA LEU A 48 -1.05 6.27 -11.09
C LEU A 48 -1.44 7.26 -12.20
N GLN A 49 -0.63 7.39 -13.25
CA GLN A 49 -0.86 8.30 -14.37
C GLN A 49 -2.02 7.89 -15.29
N ARG A 50 -2.63 6.70 -15.12
CA ARG A 50 -3.92 6.39 -15.79
C ARG A 50 -5.00 7.41 -15.42
N ASN A 51 -4.94 7.97 -14.20
CA ASN A 51 -5.74 9.11 -13.82
C ASN A 51 -5.06 10.43 -14.23
N ALA A 52 -5.76 11.22 -15.05
CA ALA A 52 -5.27 12.52 -15.51
C ALA A 52 -4.95 13.49 -14.37
N VAL A 53 -5.65 13.41 -13.23
CA VAL A 53 -5.40 14.26 -12.04
C VAL A 53 -3.99 14.07 -11.49
N HIS A 54 -3.41 12.88 -11.63
CA HIS A 54 -2.10 12.55 -11.06
C HIS A 54 -0.94 12.93 -11.97
N ARG A 55 -1.20 13.07 -13.28
CA ARG A 55 -0.19 13.44 -14.27
C ARG A 55 0.47 14.79 -14.00
N GLN A 56 -0.24 15.70 -13.31
CA GLN A 56 0.27 17.04 -13.02
C GLN A 56 1.34 17.07 -11.91
N TYR A 57 1.42 16.05 -11.05
CA TYR A 57 2.33 16.04 -9.90
C TYR A 57 3.17 14.77 -9.77
N VAL A 58 2.72 13.64 -10.33
CA VAL A 58 3.54 12.43 -10.44
C VAL A 58 4.39 12.53 -11.70
N ILE A 59 5.57 13.15 -11.56
CA ILE A 59 6.48 13.43 -12.68
C ILE A 59 7.61 12.40 -12.82
N ASP A 60 7.99 11.76 -11.72
CA ASP A 60 9.06 10.77 -11.63
C ASP A 60 8.65 9.55 -10.79
N ASP A 61 9.49 8.50 -10.79
CA ASP A 61 9.17 7.22 -10.15
C ASP A 61 9.24 7.33 -8.61
N GLU A 62 10.16 8.11 -8.06
CA GLU A 62 10.27 8.35 -6.62
C GLU A 62 9.01 9.04 -6.07
N THR A 63 8.56 10.10 -6.74
CA THR A 63 7.32 10.82 -6.43
C THR A 63 6.11 9.89 -6.54
N ALA A 64 6.07 9.02 -7.56
CA ALA A 64 5.01 8.02 -7.70
C ALA A 64 4.95 7.07 -6.50
N LEU A 65 6.10 6.54 -6.07
CA LEU A 65 6.21 5.63 -4.94
C LEU A 65 5.85 6.32 -3.62
N LEU A 66 6.35 7.53 -3.37
CA LEU A 66 6.00 8.34 -2.20
C LEU A 66 4.50 8.64 -2.14
N CYS A 67 3.87 8.90 -3.28
CA CYS A 67 2.43 9.07 -3.37
C CYS A 67 1.67 7.78 -3.05
N ALA A 68 2.14 6.64 -3.56
CA ALA A 68 1.48 5.34 -3.40
C ALA A 68 1.42 4.87 -1.93
N ILE A 69 2.39 5.26 -1.09
CA ILE A 69 2.43 4.89 0.33
C ILE A 69 1.74 5.90 1.25
N LYS A 70 1.20 7.01 0.72
CA LYS A 70 0.46 8.03 1.50
C LYS A 70 -1.04 7.72 1.55
N ALA A 71 -1.66 7.99 2.69
CA ALA A 71 -3.08 7.78 2.89
C ALA A 71 -3.94 8.56 1.88
N GLY A 72 -4.81 7.84 1.18
CA GLY A 72 -5.87 8.41 0.34
C GLY A 72 -5.45 8.88 -1.05
N ILE A 73 -4.24 8.56 -1.51
CA ILE A 73 -3.80 8.80 -2.89
C ILE A 73 -3.97 7.51 -3.71
N SER A 74 -4.90 7.48 -4.67
CA SER A 74 -5.06 6.40 -5.66
C SER A 74 -5.56 6.87 -7.01
N GLN A 75 -5.44 6.00 -8.02
CA GLN A 75 -5.96 6.16 -9.39
C GLN A 75 -7.40 6.68 -9.51
N SER A 76 -8.25 6.69 -8.49
CA SER A 76 -9.64 7.19 -8.65
C SER A 76 -9.91 8.56 -8.04
N PHE A 77 -8.88 9.25 -7.52
CA PHE A 77 -9.08 10.56 -6.90
C PHE A 77 -9.49 11.63 -7.95
N ILE A 78 -10.68 12.22 -7.78
CA ILE A 78 -11.18 13.36 -8.56
C ILE A 78 -11.47 14.50 -7.56
N PRO A 79 -10.76 15.65 -7.63
CA PRO A 79 -10.85 16.73 -6.64
C PRO A 79 -12.26 17.34 -6.49
N ASP A 80 -13.08 17.27 -7.54
CA ASP A 80 -14.28 18.11 -7.69
C ASP A 80 -15.61 17.33 -7.78
N ARG A 81 -15.55 15.99 -7.70
CA ARG A 81 -16.74 15.15 -7.65
C ARG A 81 -16.56 14.15 -6.52
N GLY A 82 -17.15 14.48 -5.37
CA GLY A 82 -17.36 13.52 -4.30
C GLY A 82 -17.88 12.18 -4.87
N ASN A 83 -17.42 11.10 -4.26
CA ASN A 83 -17.56 9.72 -4.72
C ASN A 83 -18.95 9.43 -5.32
N ARG A 84 -19.04 9.30 -6.67
CA ARG A 84 -20.30 8.98 -7.37
C ARG A 84 -20.49 7.48 -7.60
N SER A 85 -19.57 6.63 -7.15
CA SER A 85 -19.73 5.18 -7.24
C SER A 85 -20.24 4.63 -5.91
N SER A 86 -21.40 3.96 -5.96
CA SER A 86 -21.96 3.14 -4.87
C SER A 86 -21.25 1.78 -4.76
N ASP A 87 -20.19 1.57 -5.54
CA ASP A 87 -19.43 0.33 -5.53
C ASP A 87 -18.61 0.24 -4.25
N VAL A 88 -19.11 -0.61 -3.37
CA VAL A 88 -18.56 -1.01 -2.07
C VAL A 88 -17.10 -1.49 -2.18
N TRP A 89 -16.66 -1.81 -3.40
CA TRP A 89 -15.36 -2.35 -3.77
C TRP A 89 -14.39 -1.32 -4.40
N SER A 90 -14.78 -0.05 -4.54
CA SER A 90 -14.02 0.97 -5.27
C SER A 90 -13.06 1.79 -4.37
N ASN A 91 -11.76 1.66 -4.65
CA ASN A 91 -10.76 2.75 -4.75
C ASN A 91 -10.66 3.78 -3.61
N SER A 92 -9.98 3.43 -2.52
CA SER A 92 -9.66 4.39 -1.46
C SER A 92 -8.21 4.92 -1.51
N GLY A 93 -7.24 4.18 -2.08
CA GLY A 93 -5.81 4.56 -2.03
C GLY A 93 -5.17 4.41 -0.67
N TYR A 94 -5.59 3.39 0.06
CA TYR A 94 -5.08 3.08 1.39
C TYR A 94 -4.33 1.77 1.48
N GLY A 95 -4.36 0.89 0.46
CA GLY A 95 -3.80 -0.47 0.57
C GLY A 95 -2.32 -0.48 0.97
N LEU A 96 -1.47 0.19 0.21
CA LEU A 96 -0.03 0.27 0.50
C LEU A 96 0.27 1.08 1.77
N TYR A 97 -0.49 2.15 2.04
CA TYR A 97 -0.40 2.89 3.31
C TYR A 97 -0.65 1.96 4.51
N MET A 98 -1.79 1.25 4.50
CA MET A 98 -2.18 0.30 5.55
C MET A 98 -1.12 -0.78 5.75
N VAL A 99 -0.59 -1.32 4.65
CA VAL A 99 0.46 -2.32 4.71
C VAL A 99 1.72 -1.76 5.37
N SER A 100 2.16 -0.56 4.97
CA SER A 100 3.34 0.08 5.55
C SER A 100 3.18 0.37 7.05
N GLU A 101 2.00 0.85 7.47
CA GLU A 101 1.69 1.13 8.87
C GLU A 101 1.59 -0.15 9.73
N ILE A 102 1.01 -1.23 9.18
CA ILE A 102 0.97 -2.52 9.88
C ILE A 102 2.39 -3.05 10.10
N CYS A 103 3.28 -2.93 9.11
CA CYS A 103 4.68 -3.37 9.27
C CYS A 103 5.38 -2.60 10.41
N LYS A 104 5.15 -1.28 10.52
CA LYS A 104 5.68 -0.46 11.63
C LYS A 104 5.16 -0.92 12.99
N GLU A 105 3.85 -1.13 13.11
CA GLU A 105 3.23 -1.59 14.38
C GLU A 105 3.75 -2.96 14.81
N LEU A 106 4.03 -3.85 13.85
CA LEU A 106 4.59 -5.17 14.08
C LEU A 106 6.13 -5.18 14.16
N LYS A 107 6.74 -4.01 14.41
CA LYS A 107 8.18 -3.87 14.61
C LYS A 107 9.03 -4.38 13.45
N GLY A 108 8.56 -4.20 12.22
CA GLY A 108 9.33 -4.49 11.01
C GLY A 108 9.34 -3.32 10.04
N SER A 109 9.57 -3.60 8.77
CA SER A 109 9.83 -2.62 7.72
C SER A 109 9.04 -2.92 6.45
N PHE A 110 8.90 -1.89 5.62
CA PHE A 110 8.22 -1.97 4.34
C PHE A 110 9.13 -1.39 3.25
N CYS A 111 9.21 -2.06 2.10
CA CYS A 111 9.90 -1.55 0.93
C CYS A 111 9.01 -1.70 -0.30
N ILE A 112 9.00 -0.69 -1.16
CA ILE A 112 8.38 -0.76 -2.48
C ILE A 112 9.35 -0.24 -3.53
N ALA A 113 9.51 -0.98 -4.62
CA ALA A 113 10.35 -0.59 -5.75
C ALA A 113 9.56 -0.69 -7.05
N SER A 114 9.74 0.29 -7.94
CA SER A 114 9.14 0.32 -9.27
C SER A 114 9.85 1.36 -10.13
N GLY A 115 10.08 1.07 -11.41
CA GLY A 115 10.81 1.97 -12.29
C GLY A 115 12.26 2.11 -11.83
N LYS A 116 12.71 3.35 -11.61
CA LYS A 116 14.11 3.67 -11.26
C LYS A 116 14.38 3.86 -9.77
N ASN A 117 13.38 3.66 -8.91
CA ASN A 117 13.49 4.01 -7.51
C ASN A 117 12.90 2.94 -6.59
N TYR A 118 13.28 3.02 -5.32
CA TYR A 118 12.59 2.36 -4.22
C TYR A 118 12.30 3.35 -3.10
N ILE A 119 11.29 3.04 -2.30
CA ILE A 119 11.02 3.67 -1.00
C ILE A 119 11.10 2.59 0.07
N TYR A 120 11.87 2.87 1.11
CA TYR A 120 12.00 2.05 2.31
C TYR A 120 11.43 2.79 3.50
N VAL A 121 10.71 2.05 4.34
CA VAL A 121 10.10 2.53 5.57
C VAL A 121 10.61 1.64 6.69
N GLY A 122 11.47 2.21 7.53
CA GLY A 122 12.07 1.53 8.66
C GLY A 122 11.08 1.24 9.79
N GLN A 123 11.50 0.40 10.72
CA GLN A 123 10.76 0.07 11.94
C GLN A 123 10.51 1.29 12.84
N ASP A 124 11.40 2.28 12.79
CA ASP A 124 11.29 3.58 13.44
C ASP A 124 10.35 4.55 12.70
N GLY A 125 9.82 4.13 11.56
CA GLY A 125 8.97 4.94 10.68
C GLY A 125 9.75 5.90 9.78
N VAL A 126 11.09 5.90 9.82
CA VAL A 126 11.91 6.73 8.93
C VAL A 126 11.73 6.24 7.50
N VAL A 127 11.41 7.19 6.62
CA VAL A 127 11.26 6.95 5.18
C VAL A 127 12.55 7.35 4.49
N SER A 128 13.11 6.45 3.70
CA SER A 128 14.25 6.70 2.83
C SER A 128 13.95 6.25 1.41
N SER A 129 14.67 6.84 0.45
CA SER A 129 14.57 6.53 -0.97
C SER A 129 15.95 6.25 -1.54
N GLY A 130 15.97 5.60 -2.69
CA GLY A 130 17.21 5.37 -3.44
C GLY A 130 16.92 4.88 -4.86
N GLU A 131 17.99 4.61 -5.59
CA GLU A 131 17.92 4.06 -6.94
C GLU A 131 17.68 2.56 -6.90
N ALA A 132 16.86 2.09 -7.83
CA ALA A 132 16.63 0.67 -8.12
C ALA A 132 16.31 0.53 -9.61
N TYR A 133 16.23 -0.69 -10.13
CA TYR A 133 15.64 -0.92 -11.44
C TYR A 133 14.66 -2.08 -11.35
N MET A 134 13.38 -1.78 -11.55
CA MET A 134 12.30 -2.74 -11.40
C MET A 134 11.25 -2.54 -12.50
N GLN A 135 11.14 -3.51 -13.40
CA GLN A 135 10.03 -3.60 -14.33
C GLN A 135 8.83 -4.21 -13.61
N GLY A 136 7.77 -3.43 -13.42
CA GLY A 136 6.63 -3.80 -12.57
C GLY A 136 6.75 -3.22 -11.16
N THR A 137 6.28 -3.96 -10.17
CA THR A 137 6.33 -3.53 -8.76
C THR A 137 6.85 -4.66 -7.88
N ALA A 138 7.80 -4.34 -7.02
CA ALA A 138 8.25 -5.23 -5.95
C ALA A 138 7.86 -4.64 -4.60
N VAL A 139 7.24 -5.44 -3.74
CA VAL A 139 6.89 -5.08 -2.36
C VAL A 139 7.55 -6.07 -1.42
N LYS A 140 8.26 -5.54 -0.41
CA LYS A 140 8.87 -6.32 0.68
C LYS A 140 8.28 -5.87 2.00
N MET A 141 7.89 -6.82 2.83
CA MET A 141 7.37 -6.59 4.17
C MET A 141 8.16 -7.43 5.15
N THR A 142 8.61 -6.83 6.25
CA THR A 142 9.14 -7.55 7.41
C THR A 142 8.29 -7.23 8.63
N PHE A 143 8.20 -8.17 9.56
CA PHE A 143 7.51 -8.00 10.85
C PHE A 143 8.00 -9.05 11.84
N SER A 144 8.01 -8.69 13.13
CA SER A 144 8.29 -9.64 14.21
C SER A 144 7.02 -10.38 14.61
N THR A 145 7.10 -11.71 14.68
CA THR A 145 5.96 -12.55 15.07
C THR A 145 5.61 -12.43 16.56
N ASP A 146 6.49 -11.87 17.37
CA ASP A 146 6.24 -11.62 18.80
C ASP A 146 5.16 -10.55 19.04
N TYR A 147 4.97 -9.67 18.05
CA TYR A 147 4.01 -8.57 18.12
C TYR A 147 2.70 -8.86 17.40
N LEU A 148 2.50 -10.10 16.91
CA LEU A 148 1.24 -10.55 16.33
C LEU A 148 0.17 -10.73 17.41
N LYS A 149 -0.35 -9.62 17.95
CA LYS A 149 -1.64 -9.59 18.65
C LYS A 149 -2.77 -9.80 17.65
N SER A 150 -4.01 -9.93 18.13
CA SER A 150 -5.20 -10.06 17.26
C SER A 150 -5.16 -9.03 16.13
N SER A 151 -4.85 -9.50 14.91
CA SER A 151 -4.59 -8.62 13.76
C SER A 151 -5.76 -7.67 13.45
N ARG A 152 -6.97 -8.03 13.91
CA ARG A 152 -8.19 -7.25 13.77
C ARG A 152 -8.13 -5.89 14.50
N GLU A 153 -7.60 -5.85 15.72
CA GLU A 153 -7.50 -4.62 16.51
C GLU A 153 -6.46 -3.67 15.92
N ILE A 154 -5.31 -4.21 15.52
CA ILE A 154 -4.23 -3.46 14.85
C ILE A 154 -4.75 -2.85 13.54
N ILE A 155 -5.41 -3.66 12.71
CA ILE A 155 -5.98 -3.19 11.43
C ILE A 155 -7.04 -2.09 11.67
N GLN A 156 -7.93 -2.25 12.65
CA GLN A 156 -8.94 -1.23 12.99
C GLN A 156 -8.33 0.10 13.44
N SER A 157 -7.33 0.03 14.31
CA SER A 157 -6.64 1.21 14.82
C SER A 157 -5.96 1.97 13.68
N ILE A 158 -5.19 1.29 12.85
CA ILE A 158 -4.47 1.88 11.72
C ILE A 158 -5.46 2.46 10.69
N ALA A 159 -6.54 1.74 10.37
CA ALA A 159 -7.55 2.24 9.45
C ALA A 159 -8.18 3.54 9.95
N SER A 160 -8.42 3.64 11.26
CA SER A 160 -8.98 4.84 11.88
C SER A 160 -8.00 6.02 11.82
N ARG A 161 -6.70 5.78 12.04
CA ARG A 161 -5.64 6.80 11.90
C ARG A 161 -5.50 7.28 10.46
N GLY A 162 -5.46 6.35 9.50
CA GLY A 162 -5.40 6.67 8.08
C GLY A 162 -6.59 7.51 7.63
N GLU A 163 -7.81 7.18 8.06
CA GLU A 163 -9.02 7.97 7.78
C GLU A 163 -8.89 9.42 8.30
N ALA A 164 -8.24 9.64 9.43
CA ALA A 164 -8.00 10.97 9.99
C ALA A 164 -6.94 11.75 9.19
N GLU A 165 -5.83 11.10 8.82
CA GLU A 165 -4.75 11.71 8.03
C GLU A 165 -5.23 12.14 6.63
N ALA A 166 -6.00 11.31 5.94
CA ALA A 166 -6.48 11.67 4.62
C ALA A 166 -7.51 12.81 4.62
N ARG A 167 -8.17 13.08 5.75
CA ARG A 167 -9.07 14.24 5.87
C ARG A 167 -8.33 15.57 5.85
N THR A 168 -7.06 15.60 6.25
CA THR A 168 -6.22 16.81 6.26
C THR A 168 -5.53 17.05 4.91
N ILE A 169 -5.45 16.03 4.06
CA ILE A 169 -4.85 16.12 2.72
C ILE A 169 -5.92 16.59 1.72
N ARG A 170 -5.70 17.79 1.15
CA ARG A 170 -6.60 18.42 0.16
C ARG A 170 -6.91 17.53 -1.05
N ASN A 171 -5.99 16.61 -1.39
CA ASN A 171 -6.06 15.71 -2.54
C ASN A 171 -6.20 14.21 -2.18
N ALA A 172 -6.87 13.88 -1.07
CA ALA A 172 -7.01 12.49 -0.62
C ALA A 172 -8.47 12.06 -0.39
N PHE A 173 -8.74 10.76 -0.53
CA PHE A 173 -10.02 10.18 -0.14
C PHE A 173 -10.23 10.26 1.37
N LYS A 174 -11.32 10.86 1.83
CA LYS A 174 -11.55 11.20 3.25
C LYS A 174 -12.12 10.06 4.11
N LYS A 175 -12.29 8.85 3.56
CA LYS A 175 -12.87 7.68 4.22
C LYS A 175 -12.28 6.39 3.64
N ALA A 176 -11.87 5.46 4.49
CA ALA A 176 -11.43 4.13 4.08
C ALA A 176 -12.64 3.33 3.58
N SER A 177 -12.42 2.46 2.59
CA SER A 177 -13.47 1.67 1.97
C SER A 177 -14.01 0.60 2.93
N ARG A 178 -15.27 0.18 2.77
CA ARG A 178 -15.90 -0.87 3.58
C ARG A 178 -15.13 -2.20 3.66
N PRO A 179 -14.26 -2.63 2.74
CA PRO A 179 -13.44 -3.84 2.89
C PRO A 179 -12.51 -3.81 4.11
N SER A 180 -11.99 -2.64 4.51
CA SER A 180 -11.21 -2.51 5.76
C SER A 180 -12.08 -2.69 7.01
N LYS A 181 -13.41 -2.57 6.89
CA LYS A 181 -14.43 -2.83 7.93
C LYS A 181 -15.18 -4.16 7.77
N GLY A 182 -15.20 -4.74 6.57
CA GLY A 182 -15.99 -5.92 6.19
C GLY A 182 -15.23 -7.23 6.40
N LEU A 183 -13.94 -7.27 6.08
CA LEU A 183 -13.07 -8.41 6.42
C LEU A 183 -12.87 -8.59 7.92
N ILE A 184 -13.16 -7.55 8.69
CA ILE A 184 -13.22 -7.62 10.14
C ILE A 184 -14.36 -8.55 10.54
N LEU A 185 -15.51 -8.57 9.88
CA LEU A 185 -16.70 -9.33 10.33
C LEU A 185 -16.72 -10.82 9.94
N GLU A 186 -15.81 -11.29 9.08
CA GLU A 186 -15.70 -12.72 8.68
C GLU A 186 -14.47 -13.44 9.27
N LEU A 187 -13.89 -12.87 10.34
CA LEU A 187 -12.95 -13.53 11.27
C LEU A 187 -13.64 -13.72 12.62
#